data_AF-A0A7C3XXG5-F1
#
_entry.id   AF-A0A7C3XXG5-F1
#
_cell.length_a   1.000
_cell.length_b   1.000
_cell.length_c   1.000
_cell.angle_alpha   90.00
_cell.angle_beta   90.00
_cell.angle_gamma   90.00
#
_symmetry.space_group_name_H-M   'P 1'
#
loop_
_entity.id
_entity.type
_entity.pdbx_description
1 polymer ?
#
loop_
_entity_poly.entity_id
_entity_poly.type
_entity_poly.pdbx_seq_one_letter_code
_entity_poly.pdbx_strand_id
1 'polypeptide(L)'
;MIETRTGGNLKDFLTRSLSIPADYVETRIQTVFLNGKAVDDLKQAIVRDGSTVALSAAMPGLVGATLRRGGFFASLRPAITSAAEPEAASPKPGRVILKLFNLLVPELAPALLAEGVGLTEGQLKRFLEGLQGDFWENCRGAVWDGRPIEGPFSLPPFGPEKEDGIRIKVTWID
;
A
#
# COMPACT_ATOMS: atom_id res chain seq x y z
N MET A 1 4.36 -3.59 4.26
CA MET A 1 3.44 -3.45 5.40
C MET A 1 3.50 -2.02 5.90
N ILE A 2 2.36 -1.43 6.25
CA ILE A 2 2.24 -0.07 6.76
C ILE A 2 1.75 -0.13 8.21
N GLU A 3 2.46 0.52 9.12
CA GLU A 3 2.01 0.74 10.50
C GLU A 3 1.10 1.98 10.52
N THR A 4 -0.12 1.82 11.03
CA THR A 4 -1.14 2.87 10.96
C THR A 4 -2.12 2.76 12.14
N ARG A 5 -2.98 3.77 12.30
CA ARG A 5 -4.24 3.60 13.01
C ARG A 5 -5.23 2.82 12.12
N THR A 6 -5.84 1.79 12.69
CA THR A 6 -6.87 0.92 12.10
C THR A 6 -8.19 1.10 12.85
N GLY A 7 -9.29 0.53 12.34
CA GLY A 7 -10.64 0.66 12.90
C GLY A 7 -11.52 1.67 12.17
N GLY A 8 -10.92 2.56 11.38
CA GLY A 8 -11.62 3.50 10.50
C GLY A 8 -11.99 2.92 9.14
N ASN A 9 -12.72 3.72 8.36
CA ASN A 9 -13.08 3.37 6.99
C ASN A 9 -11.90 3.50 6.02
N LEU A 10 -12.02 2.86 4.87
CA LEU A 10 -10.97 2.80 3.85
C LEU A 10 -10.67 4.17 3.23
N LYS A 11 -11.66 5.08 3.14
CA LYS A 11 -11.42 6.45 2.67
C LYS A 11 -10.49 7.22 3.60
N ASP A 12 -10.73 7.15 4.91
CA ASP A 12 -9.87 7.82 5.90
C ASP A 12 -8.48 7.18 5.96
N PHE A 13 -8.38 5.85 5.82
CA PHE A 13 -7.07 5.19 5.72
C PHE A 13 -6.26 5.73 4.53
N LEU A 14 -6.84 5.80 3.33
CA LEU A 14 -6.13 6.29 2.15
C LEU A 14 -5.74 7.78 2.26
N THR A 15 -6.66 8.62 2.74
CA THR A 15 -6.46 10.08 2.73
C THR A 15 -5.70 10.61 3.94
N ARG A 16 -5.89 10.01 5.13
CA ARG A 16 -5.29 10.49 6.37
C ARG A 16 -4.08 9.68 6.79
N SER A 17 -4.12 8.36 6.67
CA SER A 17 -3.00 7.50 7.09
C SER A 17 -1.92 7.40 6.03
N LEU A 18 -2.29 7.30 4.76
CA LEU A 18 -1.34 7.27 3.64
C LEU A 18 -1.08 8.64 3.01
N SER A 19 -1.76 9.68 3.50
CA SER A 19 -1.65 11.05 2.98
C SER A 19 -1.89 11.17 1.46
N ILE A 20 -2.70 10.28 0.88
CA ILE A 20 -3.01 10.33 -0.55
C ILE A 20 -4.07 11.42 -0.78
N PRO A 21 -3.84 12.37 -1.71
CA PRO A 21 -4.81 13.41 -2.01
C PRO A 21 -6.21 12.86 -2.33
N ALA A 22 -7.25 13.49 -1.78
CA ALA A 22 -8.62 12.98 -1.90
C ALA A 22 -9.10 12.93 -3.36
N ASP A 23 -8.74 13.93 -4.16
CA ASP A 23 -9.00 13.98 -5.60
C ASP A 23 -8.30 12.84 -6.34
N TYR A 24 -7.06 12.51 -5.97
CA TYR A 24 -6.35 11.36 -6.51
C TYR A 24 -7.05 10.03 -6.15
N VAL A 25 -7.50 9.87 -4.90
CA VAL A 25 -8.26 8.68 -4.47
C VAL A 25 -9.54 8.52 -5.29
N GLU A 26 -10.27 9.60 -5.57
CA GLU A 26 -11.54 9.51 -6.29
C GLU A 26 -11.36 9.32 -7.81
N THR A 27 -10.34 9.94 -8.41
CA THR A 27 -10.18 9.99 -9.87
C THR A 27 -9.20 8.96 -10.43
N ARG A 28 -8.15 8.64 -9.69
CA ARG A 28 -7.08 7.74 -10.15
C ARG A 28 -7.27 6.33 -9.62
N ILE A 29 -7.71 6.12 -8.38
CA ILE A 29 -7.85 4.78 -7.80
C ILE A 29 -9.22 4.18 -8.18
N GLN A 30 -9.26 3.44 -9.30
CA GLN A 30 -10.51 2.88 -9.82
C GLN A 30 -10.82 1.47 -9.31
N THR A 31 -9.83 0.72 -8.84
CA THR A 31 -10.02 -0.64 -8.32
C THR A 31 -9.46 -0.72 -6.92
N VAL A 32 -10.28 -1.19 -5.99
CA VAL A 32 -9.92 -1.37 -4.59
C VAL A 32 -10.40 -2.72 -4.13
N PHE A 33 -9.50 -3.51 -3.55
CA PHE A 33 -9.86 -4.71 -2.81
C PHE A 33 -9.47 -4.58 -1.35
N LEU A 34 -10.35 -5.03 -0.47
CA LEU A 34 -10.11 -5.25 0.94
C LEU A 34 -10.23 -6.74 1.24
N ASN A 35 -9.16 -7.36 1.69
CA ASN A 35 -9.09 -8.81 2.00
C ASN A 35 -9.60 -9.69 0.84
N GLY A 36 -9.24 -9.32 -0.39
CA GLY A 36 -9.64 -10.03 -1.60
C GLY A 36 -11.05 -9.73 -2.12
N LYS A 37 -11.82 -8.85 -1.46
CA LYS A 37 -13.16 -8.43 -1.90
C LYS A 37 -13.14 -7.04 -2.51
N ALA A 38 -13.78 -6.87 -3.66
CA ALA A 38 -13.93 -5.61 -4.35
C ALA A 38 -14.75 -4.64 -3.50
N VAL A 39 -14.25 -3.42 -3.30
CA VAL A 39 -14.90 -2.39 -2.49
C VAL A 39 -15.49 -1.34 -3.41
N ASP A 40 -16.81 -1.15 -3.36
CA ASP A 40 -17.53 -0.13 -4.12
C ASP A 40 -17.66 1.20 -3.36
N ASP A 41 -17.94 1.14 -2.05
CA ASP A 41 -18.00 2.31 -1.17
C ASP A 41 -16.88 2.26 -0.12
N LEU A 42 -15.91 3.16 -0.25
CA LEU A 42 -14.78 3.25 0.68
C LEU A 42 -15.19 3.64 2.11
N LYS A 43 -16.34 4.31 2.28
CA LYS A 43 -16.81 4.73 3.61
C LYS A 43 -17.43 3.57 4.38
N GLN A 44 -17.87 2.52 3.69
CA GLN A 44 -18.49 1.34 4.29
C GLN A 44 -17.51 0.17 4.52
N ALA A 45 -16.30 0.26 3.97
CA ALA A 45 -15.25 -0.74 4.13
C ALA A 45 -14.34 -0.38 5.31
N ILE A 46 -14.26 -1.24 6.32
CA ILE A 46 -13.48 -0.99 7.54
C ILE A 46 -12.11 -1.64 7.47
N VAL A 47 -11.06 -0.85 7.65
CA VAL A 47 -9.67 -1.34 7.66
C VAL A 47 -9.31 -1.77 9.07
N ARG A 48 -9.06 -3.08 9.27
CA ARG A 48 -8.63 -3.65 10.54
C ARG A 48 -7.15 -3.99 10.52
N ASP A 49 -6.61 -4.21 11.71
CA ASP A 49 -5.30 -4.84 11.86
C ASP A 49 -5.22 -6.16 11.07
N GLY A 50 -4.10 -6.37 10.38
CA GLY A 50 -3.88 -7.50 9.47
C GLY A 50 -4.56 -7.38 8.10
N SER A 51 -5.30 -6.31 7.82
CA SER A 51 -6.00 -6.18 6.53
C SER A 51 -5.03 -6.10 5.35
N THR A 52 -5.42 -6.70 4.23
CA THR A 52 -4.76 -6.50 2.93
C THR A 52 -5.60 -5.57 2.07
N VAL A 53 -5.02 -4.43 1.70
CA VAL A 53 -5.61 -3.44 0.79
C VAL A 53 -4.86 -3.50 -0.54
N ALA A 54 -5.56 -3.78 -1.63
CA ALA A 54 -4.99 -3.73 -2.98
C ALA A 54 -5.60 -2.58 -3.78
N LEU A 55 -4.76 -1.79 -4.43
CA LEU A 55 -5.14 -0.60 -5.20
C LEU A 55 -4.64 -0.73 -6.64
N SER A 56 -5.47 -0.35 -7.60
CA SER A 56 -5.07 -0.19 -9.00
C SER A 56 -5.73 1.02 -9.64
N ALA A 57 -4.99 1.72 -10.50
CA ALA A 57 -5.47 2.92 -11.16
C ALA A 57 -6.46 2.62 -12.29
N ALA A 58 -6.10 1.64 -13.12
CA ALA A 58 -6.91 1.17 -14.23
C ALA A 58 -6.44 -0.25 -14.56
N MET A 59 -7.38 -1.11 -14.90
CA MET A 59 -7.08 -2.40 -15.50
C MET A 59 -7.69 -2.43 -16.90
N PRO A 60 -6.98 -2.98 -17.90
CA PRO A 60 -7.50 -3.04 -19.26
C PRO A 60 -8.57 -4.12 -19.41
N GLY A 61 -9.42 -3.94 -20.43
CA GLY A 61 -10.36 -4.96 -20.90
C GLY A 61 -11.54 -5.23 -19.97
N LEU A 62 -12.17 -6.40 -20.17
CA LEU A 62 -13.39 -6.79 -19.47
C LEU A 62 -13.17 -6.91 -17.96
N VAL A 63 -12.03 -7.44 -17.53
CA VAL A 63 -11.67 -7.58 -16.10
C VAL A 63 -11.62 -6.22 -15.42
N GLY A 64 -11.06 -5.19 -16.09
CA GLY A 64 -11.07 -3.85 -15.52
C GLY A 64 -12.47 -3.23 -15.46
N ALA A 65 -13.26 -3.40 -16.52
CA ALA A 65 -14.63 -2.92 -16.55
C ALA A 65 -15.48 -3.55 -15.43
N THR A 66 -15.30 -4.84 -15.15
CA THR A 66 -16.02 -5.58 -14.12
C THR A 66 -15.46 -5.43 -12.72
N LEU A 67 -14.26 -4.90 -12.51
CA LEU A 67 -13.65 -4.67 -11.19
C LEU A 67 -13.60 -3.19 -10.78
N ARG A 68 -13.92 -2.28 -11.70
CA ARG A 68 -14.04 -0.85 -11.41
C ARG A 68 -15.05 -0.60 -10.31
N ARG A 69 -14.62 0.18 -9.31
CA ARG A 69 -15.42 0.71 -8.21
C ARG A 69 -16.54 1.60 -8.73
N GLY A 70 -17.78 1.35 -8.29
CA GLY A 70 -18.98 2.07 -8.74
C GLY A 70 -19.25 1.94 -10.24
N GLY A 71 -18.64 0.95 -10.91
CA GLY A 71 -18.77 0.75 -12.35
C GLY A 71 -20.10 0.10 -12.72
N PHE A 72 -20.56 0.35 -13.95
CA PHE A 72 -21.79 -0.22 -14.51
C PHE A 72 -21.85 -1.76 -14.41
N PHE A 73 -20.70 -2.43 -14.54
CA PHE A 73 -20.60 -3.89 -14.51
C PHE A 73 -20.36 -4.48 -13.11
N ALA A 74 -20.51 -3.71 -12.03
CA ALA A 74 -20.33 -4.22 -10.66
C ALA A 74 -21.29 -5.37 -10.33
N SER A 75 -22.48 -5.38 -10.93
CA SER A 75 -23.46 -6.47 -10.81
C SER A 75 -22.97 -7.82 -11.35
N LEU A 76 -21.89 -7.86 -12.13
CA LEU A 76 -21.29 -9.09 -12.67
C LEU A 76 -20.31 -9.76 -11.70
N ARG A 77 -19.99 -9.14 -10.56
CA ARG A 77 -19.04 -9.67 -9.55
C ARG A 77 -19.61 -9.79 -8.12
N PRO A 78 -20.88 -10.22 -7.92
CA PRO A 78 -21.51 -10.19 -6.60
C PRO A 78 -20.80 -11.10 -5.60
N ALA A 79 -20.25 -12.24 -6.06
CA ALA A 79 -19.55 -13.21 -5.23
C ALA A 79 -18.28 -12.67 -4.55
N ILE A 80 -17.68 -11.62 -5.11
CA ILE A 80 -16.42 -11.04 -4.62
C ILE A 80 -16.57 -9.59 -4.17
N THR A 81 -17.79 -9.06 -4.06
CA THR A 81 -18.02 -7.70 -3.59
C THR A 81 -18.06 -7.67 -2.06
N SER A 82 -17.41 -6.67 -1.45
CA SER A 82 -17.42 -6.48 -0.01
C SER A 82 -18.82 -6.08 0.43
N ALA A 83 -19.35 -6.78 1.44
CA ALA A 83 -20.55 -6.32 2.11
C ALA A 83 -20.24 -5.05 2.91
N ALA A 84 -21.27 -4.21 3.08
CA ALA A 84 -21.23 -3.12 4.04
C ALA A 84 -21.02 -3.69 5.44
N GLU A 85 -20.06 -3.16 6.18
CA GLU A 85 -19.85 -3.59 7.55
C GLU A 85 -20.47 -2.62 8.55
N PRO A 86 -21.16 -3.14 9.58
CA PRO A 86 -22.11 -2.35 10.35
C PRO A 86 -21.49 -1.31 11.30
N GLU A 87 -20.17 -1.31 11.59
CA GLU A 87 -19.59 -0.23 12.39
C GLU A 87 -18.07 -0.11 12.30
N ALA A 88 -17.60 1.14 12.28
CA ALA A 88 -16.20 1.47 12.49
C ALA A 88 -15.84 1.21 13.96
N ALA A 89 -14.71 0.52 14.18
CA ALA A 89 -14.20 0.28 15.52
C ALA A 89 -13.37 1.48 16.02
N SER A 90 -13.19 1.58 17.34
CA SER A 90 -12.32 2.59 17.94
C SER A 90 -10.91 2.56 17.31
N PRO A 91 -10.34 3.72 16.92
CA PRO A 91 -9.05 3.73 16.24
C PRO A 91 -7.93 3.18 17.11
N LYS A 92 -7.29 2.09 16.67
CA LYS A 92 -6.20 1.41 17.38
C LYS A 92 -4.96 1.23 16.50
N PRO A 93 -3.75 1.19 17.07
CA PRO A 93 -2.55 0.81 16.31
C PRO A 93 -2.75 -0.54 15.64
N GLY A 94 -2.25 -0.68 14.42
CA GLY A 94 -2.30 -1.92 13.67
C GLY A 94 -1.47 -1.86 12.40
N ARG A 95 -1.46 -2.96 11.68
CA ARG A 95 -0.65 -3.19 10.48
C ARG A 95 -1.54 -3.49 9.29
N VAL A 96 -1.25 -2.87 8.16
CA VAL A 96 -1.99 -3.07 6.91
C VAL A 96 -1.01 -3.47 5.81
N ILE A 97 -1.36 -4.52 5.06
CA ILE A 97 -0.61 -4.94 3.88
C ILE A 97 -1.16 -4.15 2.69
N LEU A 98 -0.37 -3.21 2.18
CA LEU A 98 -0.71 -2.46 0.98
C LEU A 98 -0.11 -3.13 -0.26
N LYS A 99 -0.93 -3.40 -1.27
CA LYS A 99 -0.53 -3.90 -2.58
C LYS A 99 -0.86 -2.86 -3.64
N LEU A 100 0.15 -2.36 -4.32
CA LEU A 100 -0.01 -1.42 -5.43
C LEU A 100 0.16 -2.16 -6.75
N PHE A 101 -0.68 -1.84 -7.72
CA PHE A 101 -0.64 -2.44 -9.05
C PHE A 101 -0.59 -1.35 -10.12
N ASN A 102 -0.06 -1.74 -11.28
CA ASN A 102 -0.04 -0.95 -12.51
C ASN A 102 0.59 0.44 -12.26
N LEU A 103 -0.09 1.49 -12.72
CA LEU A 103 0.39 2.88 -12.70
C LEU A 103 0.54 3.44 -11.28
N LEU A 104 -0.09 2.84 -10.26
CA LEU A 104 0.04 3.35 -8.89
C LEU A 104 1.40 3.09 -8.27
N VAL A 105 2.15 2.09 -8.76
CA VAL A 105 3.46 1.75 -8.19
C VAL A 105 4.43 2.92 -8.31
N PRO A 106 4.76 3.43 -9.51
CA PRO A 106 5.68 4.57 -9.63
C PRO A 106 5.12 5.87 -9.01
N GLU A 107 3.79 6.03 -8.95
CA GLU A 107 3.16 7.25 -8.45
C GLU A 107 3.12 7.33 -6.91
N LEU A 108 2.93 6.21 -6.21
CA LEU A 108 2.74 6.19 -4.75
C LEU A 108 3.93 5.58 -3.98
N ALA A 109 4.73 4.72 -4.61
CA ALA A 109 5.84 4.06 -3.91
C ALA A 109 6.87 5.05 -3.32
N PRO A 110 7.28 6.15 -4.00
CA PRO A 110 8.25 7.09 -3.43
C PRO A 110 7.77 7.72 -2.12
N ALA A 111 6.52 8.18 -2.09
CA ALA A 111 5.91 8.78 -0.89
C ALA A 111 5.79 7.75 0.25
N LEU A 112 5.38 6.52 -0.05
CA LEU A 112 5.29 5.45 0.95
C LEU A 112 6.66 5.08 1.53
N LEU A 113 7.68 4.96 0.69
CA LEU A 113 9.06 4.71 1.12
C LEU A 113 9.59 5.88 1.95
N ALA A 114 9.19 7.13 1.66
CA ALA A 114 9.56 8.30 2.44
C ALA A 114 8.94 8.32 3.84
N GLU A 115 7.74 7.76 4.04
CA GLU A 115 7.13 7.59 5.39
C GLU A 115 7.65 6.33 6.12
N GLY A 116 8.10 5.37 5.33
CA GLY A 116 8.73 4.14 5.75
C GLY A 116 7.76 2.95 5.72
N VAL A 117 8.25 1.83 5.20
CA VAL A 117 7.47 0.61 4.99
C VAL A 117 8.16 -0.60 5.63
N GLY A 118 7.37 -1.50 6.20
CA GLY A 118 7.83 -2.81 6.67
C GLY A 118 7.90 -3.81 5.51
N LEU A 119 9.01 -4.51 5.37
CA LEU A 119 9.26 -5.56 4.37
C LEU A 119 9.82 -6.80 5.07
N THR A 120 9.50 -7.99 4.60
CA THR A 120 10.26 -9.18 5.02
C THR A 120 11.67 -9.13 4.43
N GLU A 121 12.60 -9.90 4.99
CA GLU A 121 13.96 -10.00 4.46
C GLU A 121 13.97 -10.38 2.97
N GLY A 122 13.21 -11.41 2.59
CA GLY A 122 13.09 -11.81 1.19
C GLY A 122 12.48 -10.74 0.28
N GLN A 123 11.55 -9.92 0.79
CA GLN A 123 10.98 -8.79 0.05
C GLN A 123 12.00 -7.67 -0.14
N LEU A 124 12.77 -7.34 0.91
CA LEU A 124 13.80 -6.31 0.86
C LEU A 124 14.92 -6.71 -0.11
N LYS A 125 15.39 -7.96 -0.05
CA LYS A 125 16.42 -8.47 -0.95
C LYS A 125 15.98 -8.35 -2.41
N ARG A 126 14.78 -8.85 -2.74
CA ARG A 126 14.20 -8.75 -4.09
C ARG A 126 13.99 -7.31 -4.53
N PHE A 127 13.57 -6.44 -3.61
CA PHE A 127 13.41 -5.02 -3.89
C PHE A 127 14.74 -4.43 -4.32
N LEU A 128 15.80 -4.59 -3.52
CA LEU A 128 17.13 -4.04 -3.79
C LEU A 128 17.77 -4.62 -5.06
N GLU A 129 17.63 -5.92 -5.32
CA GLU A 129 18.09 -6.57 -6.55
C GLU A 129 17.39 -6.05 -7.81
N GLY A 130 16.15 -5.57 -7.67
CA GLY A 130 15.35 -5.05 -8.78
C GLY A 130 15.51 -3.54 -9.05
N LEU A 131 16.30 -2.82 -8.25
CA LEU A 131 16.46 -1.37 -8.40
C LEU A 131 17.39 -1.02 -9.57
N GLN A 132 16.88 -0.16 -10.45
CA GLN A 132 17.62 0.36 -11.61
C GLN A 132 18.44 1.61 -11.26
N GLY A 133 19.33 2.03 -12.17
CA GLY A 133 20.21 3.20 -12.01
C GLY A 133 19.49 4.47 -11.54
N ASP A 134 18.38 4.81 -12.19
CA ASP A 134 17.59 6.01 -11.89
C ASP A 134 17.10 6.07 -10.43
N PHE A 135 16.79 4.92 -9.81
CA PHE A 135 16.42 4.90 -8.39
C PHE A 135 17.58 5.38 -7.53
N TRP A 136 18.79 4.93 -7.83
CA TRP A 136 19.99 5.24 -7.08
C TRP A 136 20.43 6.69 -7.26
N GLU A 137 20.26 7.23 -8.47
CA GLU A 137 20.56 8.62 -8.77
C GLU A 137 19.67 9.58 -7.98
N ASN A 138 18.43 9.20 -7.69
CA ASN A 138 17.46 10.03 -6.97
C ASN A 138 17.39 9.71 -5.47
N CYS A 139 18.12 8.71 -4.99
CA CYS A 139 18.14 8.30 -3.58
C CYS A 139 19.24 9.04 -2.82
N ARG A 140 18.86 10.00 -1.96
CA ARG A 140 19.78 10.74 -1.09
C ARG A 140 20.30 9.86 0.06
N GLY A 141 19.50 8.90 0.51
CA GLY A 141 19.88 7.97 1.56
C GLY A 141 18.73 7.07 1.98
N ALA A 142 19.05 5.99 2.68
CA ALA A 142 18.06 5.08 3.23
C ALA A 142 18.35 4.77 4.71
N VAL A 143 17.31 4.46 5.46
CA VAL A 143 17.39 4.07 6.86
C VAL A 143 16.70 2.72 7.03
N TRP A 144 17.42 1.75 7.59
CA TRP A 144 16.93 0.42 8.00
C TRP A 144 16.81 0.38 9.52
N ASP A 145 15.60 0.22 10.06
CA ASP A 145 15.35 0.06 11.51
C ASP A 145 16.04 1.16 12.34
N GLY A 146 16.05 2.38 11.82
CA GLY A 146 16.70 3.54 12.42
C GLY A 146 18.21 3.65 12.15
N ARG A 147 18.83 2.69 11.46
CA ARG A 147 20.25 2.73 11.07
C ARG A 147 20.39 3.24 9.64
N PRO A 148 21.26 4.24 9.38
CA PRO A 148 21.55 4.63 8.01
C PRO A 148 22.16 3.46 7.26
N ILE A 149 21.73 3.28 6.02
CA ILE A 149 22.40 2.41 5.06
C ILE A 149 23.36 3.34 4.29
N GLU A 150 24.59 2.91 3.96
CA GLU A 150 25.56 3.64 3.09
C GLU A 150 25.73 2.94 1.71
N GLY A 151 25.64 3.69 0.60
CA GLY A 151 25.50 3.11 -0.75
C GLY A 151 26.75 2.39 -1.27
N PRO A 152 26.72 1.70 -2.44
CA PRO A 152 25.63 0.84 -2.91
C PRO A 152 25.51 -0.33 -1.92
N PHE A 153 24.38 -0.36 -1.24
CA PHE A 153 24.29 -0.82 0.14
C PHE A 153 24.62 -2.30 0.35
N SER A 154 25.74 -2.58 1.01
CA SER A 154 25.87 -3.85 1.75
C SER A 154 24.78 -3.83 2.83
N LEU A 155 23.82 -4.73 2.74
CA LEU A 155 22.88 -4.95 3.82
C LEU A 155 23.69 -5.36 5.05
N PRO A 156 23.54 -4.68 6.22
CA PRO A 156 24.07 -5.27 7.44
C PRO A 156 23.57 -6.72 7.56
N PRO A 157 24.37 -7.61 8.15
CA PRO A 157 24.00 -9.00 8.26
C PRO A 157 22.61 -9.12 8.87
N PHE A 158 21.73 -9.84 8.18
CA PHE A 158 20.38 -10.07 8.66
C PHE A 158 20.47 -10.81 10.00
N GLY A 159 19.80 -10.25 11.01
CA GLY A 159 19.62 -10.91 12.29
C GLY A 159 18.61 -12.06 12.19
N PRO A 160 18.21 -12.68 13.31
CA PRO A 160 17.09 -13.61 13.30
C PRO A 160 15.84 -12.94 12.70
N GLU A 161 15.10 -13.69 11.88
CA GLU A 161 13.92 -13.21 11.17
C GLU A 161 12.95 -12.56 12.17
N LYS A 162 12.74 -11.25 12.04
CA LYS A 162 11.82 -10.51 12.89
C LYS A 162 10.39 -10.76 12.43
N GLU A 163 9.50 -11.15 13.35
CA GLU A 163 8.05 -11.27 13.07
C GLU A 163 7.45 -9.95 12.53
N ASP A 164 8.03 -8.83 12.92
CA ASP A 164 7.56 -7.48 12.56
C ASP A 164 8.06 -7.00 11.19
N GLY A 165 8.93 -7.77 10.54
CA GLY A 165 9.64 -7.36 9.34
C GLY A 165 10.69 -6.28 9.59
N ILE A 166 11.29 -5.81 8.50
CA ILE A 166 12.33 -4.80 8.45
C ILE A 166 11.71 -3.49 7.97
N ARG A 167 11.90 -2.39 8.72
CA ARG A 167 11.41 -1.08 8.30
C ARG A 167 12.47 -0.36 7.47
N ILE A 168 12.11 -0.02 6.23
CA ILE A 168 12.93 0.82 5.36
C ILE A 168 12.28 2.19 5.18
N LYS A 169 13.07 3.25 5.31
CA LYS A 169 12.69 4.62 4.98
C LYS A 169 13.69 5.19 3.98
N VAL A 170 13.23 5.82 2.91
CA VAL A 170 14.09 6.39 1.85
C VAL A 170 13.96 7.90 1.86
N THR A 171 15.08 8.59 1.72
CA THR A 171 15.12 10.04 1.50
C THR A 171 15.50 10.27 0.05
N TRP A 172 14.68 11.05 -0.65
CA TRP A 172 14.89 11.38 -2.06
C TRP A 172 15.70 12.68 -2.18
N ILE A 173 16.30 12.89 -3.36
CA ILE A 173 16.85 14.19 -3.74
C ILE A 173 15.67 15.10 -4.14
N ASP A 174 15.70 16.35 -3.69
CA ASP A 174 14.67 17.37 -3.98
C ASP A 174 14.73 17.86 -5.44
#